data_AF-A0A917VDM3-F1
#
_entry.id   AF-A0A917VDM3-F1
#
_cell.length_a   1.000
_cell.length_b   1.000
_cell.length_c   1.000
_cell.angle_alpha   90.00
_cell.angle_beta   90.00
_cell.angle_gamma   90.00
#
_symmetry.space_group_name_H-M   'P 1'
#
loop_
_entity.id
_entity.type
_entity.pdbx_description
1 polymer ?
#
loop_
_entity_poly.entity_id
_entity_poly.type
_entity_poly.pdbx_seq_one_letter_code
_entity_poly.pdbx_strand_id
1 'polypeptide(L)'
;MPSLMVASRLSTTGVSIDVLDPPGEDDLWDGESEEFDALLSEDPGPRNWASGKPTFEQFYARQREFLGVGEFQPSEAELEAAHTEYEASVGELPVIFQIPEDGKKWLFRILARNAAHSVLRFAGDNTSASQFASPRTADLQRLPLDDPAPDWQTFTVSSESNIDSHRFVGVKYSMPLPNGASLEIFRGVEKGMYESLREGRVSAYVRRAHQLRDSWASVTAGAGANGPRHQAVSVGSDGTGLRIRVV
;
A
#
# COMPACT_ATOMS: atom_id res chain seq x y z
N MET A 1 -26.30 -3.00 -8.55
CA MET A 1 -25.56 -1.72 -8.67
C MET A 1 -24.09 -2.06 -8.49
N PRO A 2 -23.17 -1.50 -9.30
CA PRO A 2 -21.76 -1.77 -9.09
C PRO A 2 -21.39 -1.28 -7.68
N SER A 3 -20.61 -2.07 -6.97
CA SER A 3 -20.20 -1.80 -5.60
C SER A 3 -18.81 -2.41 -5.42
N LEU A 4 -17.86 -1.59 -4.99
CA LEU A 4 -16.52 -2.10 -4.68
C LEU A 4 -16.64 -3.02 -3.46
N MET A 5 -16.11 -4.23 -3.55
CA MET A 5 -16.06 -5.16 -2.44
C MET A 5 -14.64 -5.22 -1.91
N VAL A 6 -14.44 -4.85 -0.64
CA VAL A 6 -13.13 -5.03 0.00
C VAL A 6 -13.23 -6.21 0.96
N ALA A 7 -12.43 -7.25 0.69
CA ALA A 7 -12.28 -8.41 1.55
C ALA A 7 -10.98 -8.26 2.35
N SER A 8 -11.06 -8.42 3.66
CA SER A 8 -9.89 -8.42 4.53
C SER A 8 -9.80 -9.75 5.26
N ARG A 9 -8.67 -10.45 5.11
CA ARG A 9 -8.35 -11.66 5.87
C ARG A 9 -7.13 -11.40 6.75
N LEU A 10 -7.35 -11.43 8.06
CA LEU A 10 -6.26 -11.55 9.02
C LEU A 10 -5.86 -13.02 9.14
N SER A 11 -4.57 -13.30 8.94
CA SER A 11 -3.97 -14.62 9.13
C SER A 11 -2.77 -14.52 10.07
N THR A 12 -2.33 -15.64 10.62
CA THR A 12 -1.14 -15.72 11.48
C THR A 12 0.16 -15.33 10.78
N THR A 13 0.18 -15.28 9.44
CA THR A 13 1.33 -14.88 8.62
C THR A 13 1.27 -13.43 8.13
N GLY A 14 0.20 -12.69 8.42
CA GLY A 14 0.02 -11.30 8.01
C GLY A 14 -1.43 -10.93 7.67
N VAL A 15 -1.61 -9.69 7.22
CA VAL A 15 -2.91 -9.17 6.72
C VAL A 15 -2.94 -9.31 5.20
N SER A 16 -3.91 -10.05 4.67
CA SER A 16 -4.25 -10.03 3.23
C SER A 16 -5.46 -9.13 3.04
N ILE A 17 -5.35 -8.15 2.15
CA ILE A 17 -6.46 -7.29 1.73
C ILE A 17 -6.69 -7.57 0.25
N ASP A 18 -7.81 -8.20 -0.05
CA ASP A 18 -8.24 -8.49 -1.41
C ASP A 18 -9.30 -7.44 -1.79
N VAL A 19 -8.96 -6.55 -2.72
CA VAL A 19 -9.93 -5.61 -3.30
C VAL A 19 -10.57 -6.29 -4.49
N LEU A 20 -11.87 -6.56 -4.39
CA LEU A 20 -12.69 -7.14 -5.44
C LEU A 20 -13.50 -6.00 -6.07
N ASP A 21 -13.01 -5.56 -7.23
CA ASP A 21 -13.74 -4.63 -8.09
C ASP A 21 -14.65 -5.45 -9.01
N PRO A 22 -15.98 -5.28 -8.97
CA PRO A 22 -16.84 -5.92 -9.96
C PRO A 22 -16.42 -5.46 -11.37
N PRO A 23 -16.54 -6.31 -12.40
CA PRO A 23 -16.10 -5.98 -13.75
C PRO A 23 -16.81 -4.70 -14.24
N GLY A 24 -15.99 -3.68 -14.46
CA GLY A 24 -16.31 -2.37 -15.01
C GLY A 24 -14.99 -1.66 -15.31
N GLU A 25 -14.94 -0.89 -16.40
CA GLU A 25 -13.75 -0.07 -16.74
C GLU A 25 -13.69 1.22 -15.89
N ASP A 26 -14.57 1.37 -14.91
CA ASP A 26 -14.69 2.57 -14.10
C ASP A 26 -13.56 2.62 -13.06
N ASP A 27 -12.53 3.41 -13.33
CA ASP A 27 -11.49 3.73 -12.37
C ASP A 27 -12.09 4.17 -11.03
N LEU A 28 -11.44 3.81 -9.91
CA LEU A 28 -11.80 4.29 -8.56
C LEU A 28 -11.86 5.83 -8.46
N TRP A 29 -11.27 6.52 -9.44
CA TRP A 29 -11.24 7.96 -9.59
C TRP A 29 -11.26 8.36 -11.07
N ASP A 30 -12.26 9.14 -11.47
CA ASP A 30 -12.49 9.65 -12.83
C ASP A 30 -12.31 11.18 -12.94
N GLY A 31 -12.03 11.87 -11.83
CA GLY A 31 -11.96 13.32 -11.78
C GLY A 31 -10.59 13.91 -12.11
N GLU A 32 -10.53 15.24 -12.18
CA GLU A 32 -9.31 15.95 -12.52
C GLU A 32 -8.26 15.94 -11.39
N SER A 33 -7.00 16.18 -11.74
CA SER A 33 -5.89 16.15 -10.77
C SER A 33 -6.03 17.21 -9.66
N GLU A 34 -6.61 18.35 -9.98
CA GLU A 34 -6.88 19.43 -9.03
C GLU A 34 -8.01 19.05 -8.07
N GLU A 35 -9.04 18.37 -8.56
CA GLU A 35 -10.12 17.82 -7.75
C GLU A 35 -9.59 16.72 -6.82
N PHE A 36 -8.68 15.87 -7.31
CA PHE A 36 -8.00 14.86 -6.50
C PHE A 36 -7.29 15.49 -5.30
N ASP A 37 -6.44 16.49 -5.54
CA ASP A 37 -5.66 17.13 -4.48
C ASP A 37 -6.57 17.92 -3.54
N ALA A 38 -7.61 18.59 -4.06
CA ALA A 38 -8.62 19.28 -3.27
C ALA A 38 -9.42 18.32 -2.37
N LEU A 39 -9.79 17.14 -2.86
CA LEU A 39 -10.50 16.14 -2.06
C LEU A 39 -9.70 15.72 -0.83
N LEU A 40 -8.38 15.72 -0.89
CA LEU A 40 -7.55 15.30 0.24
C LEU A 40 -7.39 16.37 1.31
N SER A 41 -7.81 17.61 1.04
CA SER A 41 -7.74 18.73 1.99
C SER A 41 -8.79 18.65 3.11
N GLU A 42 -9.90 17.95 2.87
CA GLU A 42 -10.98 17.78 3.85
C GLU A 42 -10.91 16.41 4.53
N ASP A 43 -11.15 16.38 5.85
CA ASP A 43 -11.31 15.13 6.59
C ASP A 43 -12.52 14.35 6.04
N PRO A 44 -12.33 13.14 5.46
CA PRO A 44 -13.44 12.30 5.00
C PRO A 44 -14.47 11.95 6.09
N GLY A 45 -14.09 12.03 7.37
CA GLY A 45 -14.92 11.58 8.49
C GLY A 45 -15.21 10.07 8.46
N PRO A 46 -15.85 9.53 9.50
CA PRO A 46 -16.22 8.12 9.54
C PRO A 46 -17.41 7.84 8.61
N ARG A 47 -17.32 6.78 7.79
CA ARG A 47 -18.48 6.15 7.14
C ARG A 47 -18.66 4.73 7.67
N ASN A 48 -19.91 4.37 7.94
CA ASN A 48 -20.30 3.00 8.28
C ASN A 48 -20.92 2.35 7.05
N TRP A 49 -20.38 1.22 6.65
CA TRP A 49 -20.90 0.42 5.54
C TRP A 49 -21.42 -0.91 6.04
N ALA A 50 -22.36 -1.48 5.28
CA ALA A 50 -22.79 -2.84 5.54
C ALA A 50 -21.60 -3.79 5.38
N SER A 51 -21.35 -4.57 6.43
CA SER A 51 -20.32 -5.61 6.46
C SER A 51 -20.96 -6.94 6.76
N GLY A 52 -20.51 -8.00 6.12
CA GLY A 52 -21.03 -9.34 6.36
C GLY A 52 -20.18 -10.42 5.71
N LYS A 53 -20.61 -11.67 5.89
CA LYS A 53 -20.09 -12.77 5.08
C LYS A 53 -20.61 -12.62 3.64
N PRO A 54 -19.84 -13.03 2.63
CA PRO A 54 -20.37 -13.15 1.27
C PRO A 54 -21.65 -13.99 1.30
N THR A 55 -22.63 -13.59 0.50
CA THR A 55 -23.77 -14.46 0.18
C THR A 55 -23.31 -15.64 -0.67
N PHE A 56 -24.10 -16.72 -0.71
CA PHE A 56 -23.84 -17.85 -1.59
C PHE A 56 -23.65 -17.41 -3.05
N GLU A 57 -24.51 -16.53 -3.56
CA GLU A 57 -24.42 -15.99 -4.92
C GLU A 57 -23.06 -15.30 -5.18
N GLN A 58 -22.57 -14.51 -4.23
CA GLN A 58 -21.29 -13.81 -4.33
C GLN A 58 -20.10 -14.77 -4.26
N PHE A 59 -20.13 -15.75 -3.34
CA PHE A 59 -19.13 -16.81 -3.23
C PHE A 59 -19.05 -17.62 -4.53
N TYR A 60 -20.21 -18.03 -5.04
CA TYR A 60 -20.32 -18.86 -6.22
C TYR A 60 -19.90 -18.12 -7.50
N ALA A 61 -20.31 -16.86 -7.67
CA ALA A 61 -19.87 -16.03 -8.78
C ALA A 61 -18.33 -15.87 -8.82
N ARG A 62 -17.69 -15.69 -7.66
CA ARG A 62 -16.23 -15.58 -7.55
C ARG A 62 -15.52 -16.89 -7.85
N GLN A 63 -16.03 -18.01 -7.36
CA GLN A 63 -15.46 -19.34 -7.64
C GLN A 63 -15.47 -19.61 -9.15
N ARG A 64 -16.54 -19.20 -9.85
CA ARG A 64 -16.65 -19.31 -11.30
C ARG A 64 -15.67 -18.44 -12.07
N GLU A 65 -15.52 -17.18 -11.67
CA GLU A 65 -14.55 -16.25 -12.26
C GLU A 65 -13.13 -16.80 -12.12
N PHE A 66 -12.78 -17.30 -10.93
CA PHE A 66 -11.46 -17.89 -10.65
C PHE A 66 -11.18 -19.14 -11.49
N LEU A 67 -12.20 -19.95 -11.75
CA LEU A 67 -12.09 -21.16 -12.57
C LEU A 67 -12.13 -20.86 -14.08
N GLY A 68 -12.30 -19.60 -14.49
CA GLY A 68 -12.36 -19.21 -15.91
C GLY A 68 -13.53 -19.82 -16.67
N VAL A 69 -14.59 -20.23 -15.96
CA VAL A 69 -15.75 -20.91 -16.55
C VAL A 69 -16.70 -19.85 -17.11
N GLY A 70 -16.59 -19.58 -18.42
CA GLY A 70 -17.55 -18.78 -19.18
C GLY A 70 -18.99 -19.32 -19.09
N GLU A 71 -19.98 -18.62 -19.65
CA GLU A 71 -21.44 -18.83 -19.56
C GLU A 71 -21.91 -20.30 -19.67
N PHE A 72 -21.66 -21.09 -18.64
CA PHE A 72 -22.19 -22.44 -18.45
C PHE A 72 -23.31 -22.33 -17.41
N GLN A 73 -24.50 -22.81 -17.74
CA GLN A 73 -25.56 -22.96 -16.72
C GLN A 73 -25.21 -24.17 -15.87
N PRO A 74 -24.93 -24.01 -14.58
CA PRO A 74 -24.64 -25.14 -13.71
C PRO A 74 -25.87 -26.03 -13.59
N SER A 75 -25.62 -27.33 -13.55
CA SER A 75 -26.64 -28.31 -13.21
C SER A 75 -27.09 -28.14 -11.75
N GLU A 76 -28.29 -28.61 -11.45
CA GLU A 76 -28.86 -28.59 -10.09
C GLU A 76 -27.96 -29.31 -9.08
N ALA A 77 -27.28 -30.38 -9.50
CA ALA A 77 -26.34 -31.12 -8.65
C ALA A 77 -25.05 -30.33 -8.33
N GLU A 78 -24.58 -29.49 -9.26
CA GLU A 78 -23.40 -28.63 -9.04
C GLU A 78 -23.72 -27.47 -8.11
N LEU A 79 -24.94 -26.90 -8.20
CA LEU A 79 -25.41 -25.87 -7.28
C LEU A 79 -25.54 -26.40 -5.84
N GLU A 80 -26.08 -27.61 -5.66
CA GLU A 80 -26.21 -28.22 -4.33
C GLU A 80 -24.84 -28.53 -3.70
N ALA A 81 -23.90 -29.03 -4.50
CA ALA A 81 -22.52 -29.27 -4.05
C ALA A 81 -21.84 -27.97 -3.63
N ALA A 82 -21.98 -26.90 -4.41
CA ALA A 82 -21.44 -25.59 -4.09
C ALA A 82 -22.10 -24.98 -2.84
N HIS A 83 -23.40 -25.18 -2.64
CA HIS A 83 -24.10 -24.70 -1.45
C HIS A 83 -23.61 -25.42 -0.19
N THR A 84 -23.35 -26.72 -0.29
CA THR A 84 -22.76 -27.52 0.80
C THR A 84 -21.34 -27.03 1.13
N GLU A 85 -20.52 -26.73 0.12
CA GLU A 85 -19.18 -26.17 0.30
C GLU A 85 -19.21 -24.76 0.93
N TYR A 86 -20.15 -23.92 0.50
CA TYR A 86 -20.36 -22.58 1.07
C TYR A 86 -20.74 -22.65 2.56
N GLU A 87 -21.73 -23.46 2.93
CA GLU A 87 -22.15 -23.61 4.33
C GLU A 87 -21.01 -24.15 5.21
N ALA A 88 -20.19 -25.06 4.68
CA ALA A 88 -19.02 -25.57 5.38
C ALA A 88 -17.90 -24.53 5.57
N SER A 89 -17.79 -23.56 4.64
CA SER A 89 -16.68 -22.59 4.62
C SER A 89 -17.06 -21.19 5.15
N VAL A 90 -18.35 -20.87 5.31
CA VAL A 90 -18.83 -19.51 5.65
C VAL A 90 -18.16 -18.90 6.89
N GLY A 91 -17.85 -19.74 7.89
CA GLY A 91 -17.12 -19.34 9.09
C GLY A 91 -15.70 -18.80 8.80
N GLU A 92 -15.04 -19.37 7.79
CA GLU A 92 -13.67 -19.04 7.38
C GLU A 92 -13.60 -17.99 6.25
N LEU A 93 -14.73 -17.70 5.60
CA LEU A 93 -14.78 -16.70 4.54
C LEU A 93 -14.46 -15.28 5.06
N PRO A 94 -13.81 -14.43 4.25
CA PRO A 94 -13.48 -13.07 4.64
C PRO A 94 -14.74 -12.23 4.89
N VAL A 95 -14.59 -11.18 5.69
CA VAL A 95 -15.64 -10.16 5.84
C VAL A 95 -15.58 -9.26 4.60
N ILE A 96 -16.74 -9.06 3.97
CA ILE A 96 -16.90 -8.18 2.82
C ILE A 96 -17.55 -6.88 3.29
N PHE A 97 -16.96 -5.77 2.88
CA PHE A 97 -17.57 -4.44 2.98
C PHE A 97 -18.17 -4.07 1.64
N GLN A 98 -19.46 -3.75 1.63
CA GLN A 98 -20.14 -3.27 0.41
C GLN A 98 -20.06 -1.75 0.36
N ILE A 99 -19.34 -1.25 -0.64
CA ILE A 99 -19.11 0.18 -0.82
C ILE A 99 -20.05 0.65 -1.93
N PRO A 100 -21.08 1.47 -1.61
CA PRO A 100 -21.93 2.04 -2.65
C PRO A 100 -21.14 3.02 -3.52
N GLU A 101 -21.62 3.31 -4.73
CA GLU A 101 -20.96 4.21 -5.69
C GLU A 101 -20.61 5.58 -5.09
N ASP A 102 -21.51 6.18 -4.30
CA ASP A 102 -21.27 7.45 -3.62
C ASP A 102 -20.18 7.35 -2.52
N GLY A 103 -19.84 6.13 -2.10
CA GLY A 103 -18.78 5.80 -1.14
C GLY A 103 -17.40 5.59 -1.77
N LYS A 104 -17.30 5.39 -3.08
CA LYS A 104 -16.01 5.16 -3.76
C LYS A 104 -15.05 6.34 -3.59
N LYS A 105 -15.53 7.58 -3.79
CA LYS A 105 -14.72 8.79 -3.59
C LYS A 105 -14.19 8.93 -2.16
N TRP A 106 -15.01 8.55 -1.17
CA TRP A 106 -14.58 8.52 0.24
C TRP A 106 -13.49 7.47 0.46
N LEU A 107 -13.68 6.25 -0.07
CA LEU A 107 -12.68 5.18 0.08
C LEU A 107 -11.36 5.59 -0.55
N PHE A 108 -11.43 6.08 -1.78
CA PHE A 108 -10.29 6.54 -2.53
C PHE A 108 -9.50 7.59 -1.74
N ARG A 109 -10.20 8.57 -1.17
CA ARG A 109 -9.61 9.59 -0.30
C ARG A 109 -8.88 8.98 0.91
N ILE A 110 -9.50 8.04 1.61
CA ILE A 110 -8.90 7.35 2.76
C ILE A 110 -7.64 6.58 2.34
N LEU A 111 -7.71 5.83 1.24
CA LEU A 111 -6.58 5.04 0.73
C LEU A 111 -5.41 5.94 0.31
N ALA A 112 -5.69 7.01 -0.45
CA ALA A 112 -4.68 7.98 -0.88
C ALA A 112 -4.01 8.69 0.31
N ARG A 113 -4.79 9.12 1.31
CA ARG A 113 -4.26 9.72 2.55
C ARG A 113 -3.39 8.72 3.31
N ASN A 114 -3.85 7.49 3.50
CA ASN A 114 -3.07 6.46 4.19
C ASN A 114 -1.78 6.11 3.46
N ALA A 115 -1.79 6.04 2.13
CA ALA A 115 -0.59 5.83 1.33
C ALA A 115 0.41 6.99 1.50
N ALA A 116 -0.04 8.23 1.32
CA ALA A 116 0.79 9.42 1.50
C ALA A 116 1.38 9.52 2.92
N HIS A 117 0.54 9.29 3.94
CA HIS A 117 0.96 9.23 5.35
C HIS A 117 2.07 8.19 5.54
N SER A 118 1.86 6.95 5.07
CA SER A 118 2.80 5.84 5.27
C SER A 118 4.13 6.08 4.57
N VAL A 119 4.11 6.63 3.36
CA VAL A 119 5.30 6.91 2.55
C VAL A 119 6.15 8.03 3.17
N LEU A 120 5.53 9.09 3.68
CA LEU A 120 6.25 10.16 4.38
C LEU A 120 6.85 9.66 5.71
N ARG A 121 6.11 8.84 6.47
CA ARG A 121 6.65 8.19 7.68
C ARG A 121 7.79 7.23 7.38
N PHE A 122 7.72 6.52 6.26
CA PHE A 122 8.82 5.67 5.79
C PHE A 122 10.10 6.48 5.54
N ALA A 123 9.97 7.69 4.98
CA ALA A 123 11.07 8.65 4.83
C ALA A 123 11.49 9.34 6.14
N GLY A 124 10.78 9.10 7.25
CA GLY A 124 11.04 9.73 8.55
C GLY A 124 10.52 11.15 8.69
N ASP A 125 9.66 11.61 7.78
CA ASP A 125 9.02 12.93 7.84
C ASP A 125 7.65 12.83 8.54
N ASN A 126 7.69 12.68 9.86
CA ASN A 126 6.48 12.58 10.68
C ASN A 126 5.67 13.89 10.69
N THR A 127 6.32 15.04 10.52
CA THR A 127 5.66 16.35 10.48
C THR A 127 4.77 16.46 9.25
N SER A 128 5.32 16.25 8.05
CA SER A 128 4.54 16.30 6.82
C SER A 128 3.55 15.14 6.75
N ALA A 129 3.89 13.96 7.27
CA ALA A 129 2.95 12.84 7.29
C ALA A 129 1.66 13.18 8.05
N SER A 130 1.75 13.93 9.15
CA SER A 130 0.61 14.23 10.03
C SER A 130 -0.58 14.88 9.31
N GLN A 131 -0.36 15.62 8.22
CA GLN A 131 -1.43 16.24 7.42
C GLN A 131 -2.36 15.21 6.76
N PHE A 132 -1.86 13.98 6.56
CA PHE A 132 -2.60 12.87 5.96
C PHE A 132 -3.11 11.86 6.99
N ALA A 133 -2.86 12.06 8.28
CA ALA A 133 -3.38 11.17 9.30
C ALA A 133 -4.91 11.14 9.26
N SER A 134 -5.50 9.94 9.38
CA SER A 134 -6.92 9.80 9.74
C SER A 134 -7.03 9.81 11.27
N PRO A 135 -8.20 10.10 11.86
CA PRO A 135 -8.39 10.01 13.32
C PRO A 135 -7.92 8.66 13.89
N ARG A 136 -8.16 7.56 13.16
CA ARG A 136 -7.75 6.21 13.55
C ARG A 136 -6.23 5.98 13.45
N THR A 137 -5.56 6.67 12.53
CA THR A 137 -4.10 6.62 12.39
C THR A 137 -3.40 7.58 13.35
N ALA A 138 -4.07 8.67 13.74
CA ALA A 138 -3.58 9.63 14.72
C ALA A 138 -3.52 9.01 16.13
N ASP A 139 -4.42 8.09 16.46
CA ASP A 139 -4.39 7.33 17.72
C ASP A 139 -3.27 6.27 17.75
N LEU A 140 -2.84 5.77 16.58
CA LEU A 140 -1.66 4.92 16.42
C LEU A 140 -0.38 5.79 16.36
N GLN A 141 -0.13 6.53 17.45
CA GLN A 141 0.97 7.50 17.54
C GLN A 141 2.36 6.87 17.47
N ARG A 142 2.49 5.56 17.71
CA ARG A 142 3.76 4.84 17.71
C ARG A 142 3.70 3.62 16.81
N LEU A 143 4.48 3.67 15.73
CA LEU A 143 4.95 2.49 15.05
C LEU A 143 6.22 2.01 15.77
N PRO A 144 6.57 0.72 15.71
CA PRO A 144 7.86 0.22 16.20
C PRO A 144 9.08 0.94 15.59
N LEU A 145 8.88 1.63 14.46
CA LEU A 145 9.87 2.45 13.77
C LEU A 145 10.12 3.82 14.43
N ASP A 146 9.27 4.26 15.37
CA ASP A 146 9.44 5.49 16.16
C ASP A 146 10.03 5.22 17.55
N ASP A 147 10.36 3.96 17.86
CA ASP A 147 11.04 3.64 19.11
C ASP A 147 12.42 4.31 19.13
N PRO A 148 12.86 4.83 20.30
CA PRO A 148 14.17 5.47 20.41
C PRO A 148 15.25 4.48 19.97
N ALA A 149 16.09 4.93 19.05
CA ALA A 149 17.23 4.14 18.60
C ALA A 149 18.13 3.82 19.82
N PRO A 150 18.61 2.58 19.96
CA PRO A 150 19.58 2.24 20.99
C PRO A 150 20.82 3.13 20.91
N ASP A 151 21.51 3.35 22.03
CA ASP A 151 22.66 4.27 22.13
C ASP A 151 23.82 3.97 21.14
N TRP A 152 23.91 2.73 20.66
CA TRP A 152 24.91 2.28 19.68
C TRP A 152 24.52 2.56 18.22
N GLN A 153 23.29 2.99 17.96
CA GLN A 153 22.75 3.27 16.63
C GLN A 153 22.68 4.79 16.41
N THR A 154 23.37 5.27 15.38
CA THR A 154 23.26 6.67 14.95
C THR A 154 22.22 6.78 13.83
N PHE A 155 21.38 7.81 13.86
CA PHE A 155 20.47 8.11 12.76
C PHE A 155 20.55 9.57 12.33
N THR A 156 20.28 9.83 11.05
CA THR A 156 20.24 11.18 10.47
C THR A 156 18.98 11.32 9.64
N VAL A 157 18.06 12.14 10.12
CA VAL A 157 16.81 12.50 9.42
C VAL A 157 17.13 13.47 8.27
N SER A 158 16.33 13.47 7.21
CA SER A 158 16.54 14.31 6.01
C SER A 158 17.88 14.07 5.32
N SER A 159 18.34 12.82 5.33
CA SER A 159 19.50 12.40 4.55
C SER A 159 19.12 12.30 3.07
N GLU A 160 19.98 12.79 2.18
CA GLU A 160 19.89 12.50 0.76
C GLU A 160 20.80 11.33 0.39
N SER A 161 20.32 10.45 -0.49
CA SER A 161 21.10 9.34 -1.00
C SER A 161 20.79 9.10 -2.47
N ASN A 162 21.83 8.85 -3.26
CA ASN A 162 21.67 8.32 -4.61
C ASN A 162 21.52 6.79 -4.53
N ILE A 163 20.48 6.28 -5.18
CA ILE A 163 20.31 4.87 -5.51
C ILE A 163 20.24 4.81 -7.03
N ASP A 164 21.32 4.31 -7.63
CA ASP A 164 21.55 4.40 -9.08
C ASP A 164 21.46 5.85 -9.59
N SER A 165 20.71 6.12 -10.67
CA SER A 165 20.47 7.48 -11.21
C SER A 165 19.43 8.31 -10.46
N HIS A 166 18.86 7.78 -9.37
CA HIS A 166 17.73 8.40 -8.66
C HIS A 166 18.15 8.94 -7.29
N ARG A 167 17.65 10.14 -6.97
CA ARG A 167 17.87 10.81 -5.68
C ARG A 167 16.73 10.48 -4.73
N PHE A 168 17.07 10.06 -3.52
CA PHE A 168 16.13 9.74 -2.46
C PHE A 168 16.36 10.64 -1.24
N VAL A 169 15.28 10.99 -0.56
CA VAL A 169 15.27 11.73 0.71
C VAL A 169 14.71 10.81 1.79
N GLY A 170 15.38 10.71 2.94
CA GLY A 170 14.84 9.97 4.07
C GLY A 170 15.75 9.88 5.28
N VAL A 171 15.82 8.71 5.90
CA VAL A 171 16.60 8.46 7.11
C VAL A 171 17.76 7.52 6.80
N LYS A 172 18.96 7.92 7.23
CA LYS A 172 20.13 7.06 7.29
C LYS A 172 20.33 6.58 8.72
N TYR A 173 20.52 5.29 8.89
CA TYR A 173 20.95 4.63 10.12
C TYR A 173 22.36 4.09 9.92
N SER A 174 23.16 4.11 10.99
CA SER A 174 24.49 3.55 11.02
C SER A 174 24.66 2.79 12.33
N MET A 175 25.20 1.57 12.25
CA MET A 175 25.52 0.77 13.43
C MET A 175 26.89 0.09 13.31
N PRO A 176 27.71 0.12 14.37
CA PRO A 176 29.01 -0.52 14.35
C PRO A 176 28.87 -2.05 14.29
N LEU A 177 29.77 -2.70 13.57
CA LEU A 177 29.91 -4.14 13.50
C LEU A 177 31.13 -4.61 14.30
N PRO A 178 31.16 -5.87 14.78
CA PRO A 178 32.26 -6.37 15.62
C PRO A 178 33.66 -6.33 14.99
N ASN A 179 33.73 -6.29 13.65
CA ASN A 179 34.97 -6.24 12.89
C ASN A 179 35.50 -4.81 12.64
N GLY A 180 34.87 -3.80 13.25
CA GLY A 180 35.22 -2.39 13.05
C GLY A 180 34.61 -1.76 11.79
N ALA A 181 33.86 -2.52 10.99
CA ALA A 181 33.04 -1.98 9.91
C ALA A 181 31.75 -1.35 10.48
N SER A 182 30.97 -0.67 9.65
CA SER A 182 29.66 -0.13 9.99
C SER A 182 28.59 -0.61 9.02
N LEU A 183 27.45 -1.05 9.53
CA LEU A 183 26.27 -1.31 8.73
C LEU A 183 25.49 0.00 8.59
N GLU A 184 25.35 0.46 7.35
CA GLU A 184 24.52 1.61 7.01
C GLU A 184 23.23 1.16 6.35
N ILE A 185 22.10 1.66 6.86
CA ILE A 185 20.77 1.42 6.31
C ILE A 185 20.17 2.77 5.95
N PHE A 186 19.84 2.97 4.68
CA PHE A 186 19.10 4.14 4.22
C PHE A 186 17.70 3.71 3.81
N ARG A 187 16.68 4.40 4.32
CA ARG A 187 15.30 4.30 3.84
C ARG A 187 14.81 5.69 3.45
N GLY A 188 14.10 5.80 2.33
CA GLY A 188 13.63 7.09 1.86
C GLY A 188 12.68 6.98 0.68
N VAL A 189 12.34 8.13 0.12
CA VAL A 189 11.44 8.25 -1.03
C VAL A 189 12.14 9.06 -2.11
N GLU A 190 11.88 8.76 -3.39
CA GLU A 190 12.41 9.54 -4.50
C GLU A 190 12.10 11.03 -4.32
N LYS A 191 13.09 11.89 -4.55
CA LYS A 191 13.04 13.29 -4.14
C LYS A 191 11.84 14.05 -4.70
N GLY A 192 11.54 13.90 -5.99
CA GLY A 192 10.40 14.59 -6.61
C GLY A 192 9.05 14.08 -6.07
N MET A 193 8.95 12.79 -5.75
CA MET A 193 7.77 12.20 -5.11
C MET A 193 7.61 12.66 -3.67
N TYR A 194 8.71 12.71 -2.91
CA TYR A 194 8.75 13.25 -1.56
C TYR A 194 8.30 14.71 -1.52
N GLU A 195 8.84 15.56 -2.39
CA GLU A 195 8.47 16.97 -2.49
C GLU A 195 6.98 17.14 -2.84
N SER A 196 6.46 16.33 -3.77
CA SER A 196 5.03 16.36 -4.13
C SER A 196 4.14 16.02 -2.92
N LEU A 197 4.47 14.96 -2.18
CA LEU A 197 3.71 14.58 -0.98
C LEU A 197 3.80 15.63 0.12
N ARG A 198 5.00 16.19 0.35
CA ARG A 198 5.22 17.23 1.34
C ARG A 198 4.36 18.46 1.10
N GLU A 199 4.14 18.81 -0.17
CA GLU A 199 3.33 19.94 -0.60
C GLU A 199 1.83 19.62 -0.74
N GLY A 200 1.39 18.40 -0.38
CA GLY A 200 -0.01 18.00 -0.50
C GLY A 200 -0.45 17.59 -1.91
N ARG A 201 0.47 17.52 -2.89
CA ARG A 201 0.20 17.19 -4.30
C ARG A 201 0.22 15.67 -4.52
N VAL A 202 -0.74 14.97 -3.96
CA VAL A 202 -0.81 13.50 -4.01
C VAL A 202 -1.11 12.98 -5.42
N SER A 203 -1.88 13.73 -6.22
CA SER A 203 -2.12 13.41 -7.62
C SER A 203 -0.80 13.35 -8.42
N ALA A 204 0.09 14.33 -8.19
CA ALA A 204 1.40 14.40 -8.80
C ALA A 204 2.30 13.24 -8.36
N TYR A 205 2.23 12.87 -7.07
CA TYR A 205 2.90 11.69 -6.54
C TYR A 205 2.43 10.40 -7.23
N VAL A 206 1.12 10.17 -7.35
CA VAL A 206 0.56 8.96 -7.99
C VAL A 206 0.98 8.88 -9.46
N ARG A 207 0.82 9.97 -10.22
CA ARG A 207 1.26 10.01 -11.63
C ARG A 207 2.74 9.67 -11.78
N ARG A 208 3.59 10.22 -10.92
CA ARG A 208 5.04 9.96 -10.93
C ARG A 208 5.37 8.51 -10.55
N ALA A 209 4.68 7.94 -9.57
CA ALA A 209 4.83 6.52 -9.20
C ALA A 209 4.55 5.60 -10.40
N HIS A 210 3.44 5.85 -11.12
CA HIS A 210 3.10 5.10 -12.33
C HIS A 210 4.16 5.23 -13.42
N GLN A 211 4.66 6.44 -13.69
CA GLN A 211 5.71 6.66 -14.70
C GLN A 211 7.03 5.96 -14.35
N LEU A 212 7.37 5.89 -13.07
CA LEU A 212 8.64 5.34 -12.61
C LEU A 212 8.61 3.82 -12.36
N ARG A 213 7.43 3.21 -12.26
CA ARG A 213 7.25 1.76 -12.05
C ARG A 213 8.08 0.93 -13.03
N ASP A 214 8.02 1.26 -14.31
CA ASP A 214 8.75 0.50 -15.36
C ASP A 214 10.26 0.75 -15.29
N SER A 215 10.68 1.95 -14.91
CA SER A 215 12.09 2.31 -14.75
C SER A 215 12.76 1.65 -13.54
N TRP A 216 11.99 1.26 -12.53
CA TRP A 216 12.51 0.63 -11.31
C TRP A 216 12.59 -0.90 -11.39
N ALA A 217 11.80 -1.52 -12.26
CA ALA A 217 11.91 -2.96 -12.52
C ALA A 217 13.34 -3.37 -12.93
N SER A 218 14.04 -2.50 -13.68
CA SER A 218 15.45 -2.69 -14.04
C SER A 218 16.44 -2.51 -12.88
N VAL A 219 16.12 -1.66 -11.88
CA VAL A 219 16.99 -1.42 -10.71
C VAL A 219 17.02 -2.65 -9.80
N THR A 220 15.87 -3.29 -9.58
CA THR A 220 15.75 -4.51 -8.78
C THR A 220 16.48 -5.70 -9.43
N ALA A 221 16.46 -5.80 -10.76
CA ALA A 221 17.19 -6.83 -11.50
C ALA A 221 18.72 -6.57 -11.54
N GLY A 222 19.16 -5.30 -11.58
CA GLY A 222 20.57 -4.91 -11.64
C GLY A 222 21.32 -4.98 -10.30
N ALA A 223 20.62 -4.74 -9.18
CA ALA A 223 21.22 -4.73 -7.84
C ALA A 223 21.79 -6.11 -7.41
N GLY A 224 21.21 -7.21 -7.91
CA GLY A 224 21.72 -8.56 -7.68
C GLY A 224 22.86 -8.99 -8.61
N ALA A 225 23.03 -8.33 -9.75
CA ALA A 225 23.98 -8.74 -10.79
C ALA A 225 25.28 -7.91 -10.83
N ASN A 226 25.24 -6.61 -10.51
CA ASN A 226 26.37 -5.68 -10.66
C ASN A 226 26.61 -4.74 -9.45
N GLY A 227 25.92 -4.96 -8.33
CA GLY A 227 26.13 -4.16 -7.11
C GLY A 227 27.48 -4.42 -6.44
N PRO A 228 28.05 -3.45 -5.69
CA PRO A 228 29.20 -3.71 -4.82
C PRO A 228 28.92 -4.90 -3.91
N ARG A 229 29.90 -5.80 -3.69
CA ARG A 229 29.76 -7.08 -2.95
C ARG A 229 29.19 -6.99 -1.53
N HIS A 230 28.94 -5.79 -1.02
CA HIS A 230 28.43 -5.51 0.32
C HIS A 230 27.27 -4.51 0.33
N GLN A 231 26.50 -4.42 -0.76
CA GLN A 231 25.34 -3.54 -0.87
C GLN A 231 24.10 -4.30 -1.37
N ALA A 232 22.97 -4.08 -0.71
CA ALA A 232 21.64 -4.49 -1.15
C ALA A 232 20.76 -3.25 -1.37
N VAL A 233 19.96 -3.27 -2.43
CA VAL A 233 19.03 -2.19 -2.78
C VAL A 233 17.67 -2.80 -3.09
N SER A 234 16.61 -2.19 -2.58
CA SER A 234 15.23 -2.47 -2.93
C SER A 234 14.52 -1.15 -3.23
N VAL A 235 13.77 -1.10 -4.33
CA VAL A 235 12.95 0.07 -4.70
C VAL A 235 11.52 -0.42 -4.93
N GLY A 236 10.58 0.17 -4.22
CA GLY A 236 9.16 -0.12 -4.34
C GLY A 236 8.53 0.66 -5.49
N SER A 237 7.44 0.14 -6.07
CA SER A 237 6.70 0.81 -7.16
C SER A 237 6.02 2.13 -6.76
N ASP A 238 6.07 2.46 -5.47
CA ASP A 238 5.55 3.66 -4.84
C ASP A 238 6.67 4.71 -4.58
N GLY A 239 7.89 4.45 -5.03
CA GLY A 239 9.03 5.36 -4.90
C GLY A 239 9.72 5.32 -3.57
N THR A 240 9.37 4.36 -2.73
CA THR A 240 10.18 4.00 -1.57
C THR A 240 11.47 3.32 -2.01
N GLY A 241 12.56 3.64 -1.33
CA GLY A 241 13.87 3.05 -1.56
C GLY A 241 14.49 2.63 -0.25
N LEU A 242 15.04 1.41 -0.23
CA LEU A 242 15.83 0.86 0.86
C LEU A 242 17.21 0.49 0.32
N ARG A 243 18.26 0.96 0.99
CA ARG A 243 19.64 0.55 0.72
C ARG A 243 20.30 0.10 2.01
N ILE A 244 20.93 -1.05 1.97
CA ILE A 244 21.74 -1.59 3.07
C ILE A 244 23.16 -1.77 2.55
N ARG A 245 24.16 -1.30 3.28
CA ARG A 245 25.57 -1.55 2.93
C ARG A 245 26.46 -1.69 4.14
N VAL A 246 27.53 -2.47 4.01
CA VAL A 246 28.63 -2.50 4.98
C VAL A 246 29.75 -1.60 4.49
N VAL A 247 30.20 -0.67 5.33
CA VAL A 247 31.31 0.27 5.06
C VAL A 247 32.46 0.09 6.03
#